data_AF-A0AAD5IYX8-F1
#
_entry.id   AF-A0AAD5IYX8-F1
#
_cell.length_a   1.000
_cell.length_b   1.000
_cell.length_c   1.000
_cell.angle_alpha   90.00
_cell.angle_beta   90.00
_cell.angle_gamma   90.00
#
_symmetry.space_group_name_H-M   'P 1'
#
loop_
_entity.id
_entity.type
_entity.pdbx_description
1 polymer ?
#
loop_
_entity_poly.entity_id
_entity_poly.type
_entity_poly.pdbx_seq_one_letter_code
_entity_poly.pdbx_strand_id
1 'polypeptide(L)'
;MLRSGLLTPYRGVRYHLKEYSARAPEDAQELFNHRHAALHNVIERTFGVLKKRFPTISGATEPHYPVKTVTEIVLACCILHNYLMGVDPDEKILAEVDQELLTRTLEIEKSYRERDDDDDARKGAAIRNNIAELLWKDYDANRP
;
A
#
# COMPACT_ATOMS: atom_id res chain seq x y z
N MET A 1 -0.03 11.44 -16.81
CA MET A 1 -1.42 11.65 -16.32
C MET A 1 -1.65 10.77 -15.10
N LEU A 2 -1.66 11.36 -13.91
CA LEU A 2 -2.26 10.72 -12.75
C LEU A 2 -3.77 10.89 -12.88
N ARG A 3 -4.53 9.80 -12.74
CA ARG A 3 -5.99 9.86 -12.81
C ARG A 3 -6.51 10.51 -11.53
N SER A 4 -7.49 11.40 -11.65
CA SER A 4 -8.25 12.05 -10.57
C SER A 4 -8.68 11.16 -9.36
N GLY A 5 -8.59 9.83 -9.46
CA GLY A 5 -8.86 8.89 -8.36
C GLY A 5 -7.65 8.47 -7.50
N LEU A 6 -6.42 8.92 -7.78
CA LEU A 6 -5.27 8.52 -6.96
C LEU A 6 -5.15 9.39 -5.70
N LEU A 7 -5.31 8.76 -4.54
CA LEU A 7 -5.10 9.38 -3.23
C LEU A 7 -3.64 9.25 -2.83
N THR A 8 -2.91 10.36 -2.81
CA THR A 8 -1.49 10.33 -2.43
C THR A 8 -1.24 10.96 -1.07
N PRO A 9 -0.22 10.52 -0.32
CA PRO A 9 0.11 11.08 0.98
C PRO A 9 0.29 12.61 0.95
N TYR A 10 0.06 13.26 2.09
CA TYR A 10 0.49 14.63 2.31
C TYR A 10 2.02 14.68 2.35
N ARG A 11 2.60 15.59 1.57
CA ARG A 11 4.05 15.79 1.49
C ARG A 11 4.53 16.61 2.69
N GLY A 12 5.73 16.33 3.19
CA GLY A 12 6.29 17.03 4.35
C GLY A 12 5.60 16.69 5.68
N VAL A 13 4.71 15.70 5.68
CA VAL A 13 4.00 15.18 6.85
C VAL A 13 4.51 13.78 7.12
N ARG A 14 4.63 13.40 8.41
CA ARG A 14 5.08 12.05 8.82
C ARG A 14 4.33 10.96 8.04
N TYR A 15 5.02 9.89 7.67
CA TYR A 15 4.42 8.86 6.80
C TYR A 15 4.77 7.44 7.22
N HIS A 16 5.96 7.20 7.74
CA HIS A 16 6.40 5.85 8.03
C HIS A 16 5.75 5.33 9.31
N LEU A 17 5.23 4.10 9.26
CA LEU A 17 4.54 3.46 10.40
C LEU A 17 5.36 3.49 11.69
N LYS A 18 6.68 3.34 11.60
CA LYS A 18 7.59 3.43 12.76
C LYS A 18 7.51 4.77 13.50
N GLU A 19 7.23 5.87 12.80
CA GLU A 19 7.14 7.22 13.37
C GLU A 19 5.88 7.40 14.26
N TYR A 20 4.92 6.48 14.13
CA TYR A 20 3.67 6.47 14.89
C TYR A 20 3.68 5.49 16.07
N SER A 21 4.75 4.70 16.23
CA SER A 21 4.88 3.72 17.32
C SER A 21 5.00 4.35 18.72
N ALA A 22 5.66 5.51 18.81
CA ALA A 22 5.89 6.23 20.06
C ALA A 22 4.97 7.44 20.24
N ARG A 23 4.44 7.99 19.13
CA ARG A 23 3.66 9.22 19.13
C ARG A 23 2.49 9.10 18.16
N ALA A 24 1.28 9.20 18.70
CA ALA A 24 0.05 9.21 17.93
C ALA A 24 0.02 10.33 16.87
N PRO A 25 -0.82 10.22 15.82
CA PRO A 25 -1.07 11.32 14.90
C PRO A 25 -1.61 12.55 15.64
N GLU A 26 -1.11 13.73 15.28
CA GLU A 26 -1.47 15.00 15.94
C GLU A 26 -2.50 15.81 15.16
N ASP A 27 -2.67 15.54 13.87
CA ASP A 27 -3.63 16.20 13.01
C ASP A 27 -4.22 15.27 11.94
N ALA A 28 -5.18 15.81 11.19
CA ALA A 28 -5.88 15.09 10.12
C ALA A 28 -4.94 14.58 9.01
N GLN A 29 -3.87 15.32 8.69
CA GLN A 29 -2.94 14.96 7.63
C GLN A 29 -2.04 13.80 8.07
N GLU A 30 -1.53 13.86 9.28
CA GLU A 30 -0.75 12.77 9.88
C GLU A 30 -1.61 11.51 10.04
N LEU A 31 -2.85 11.64 10.50
CA LEU A 31 -3.74 10.50 10.63
C LEU A 31 -4.02 9.87 9.26
N PHE A 32 -4.30 10.68 8.24
CA PHE A 32 -4.46 10.19 6.88
C PHE A 32 -3.21 9.46 6.40
N ASN A 33 -2.02 10.06 6.54
CA ASN A 33 -0.76 9.47 6.11
C ASN A 33 -0.47 8.15 6.85
N HIS A 34 -0.72 8.09 8.15
CA HIS A 34 -0.59 6.88 8.95
C HIS A 34 -1.50 5.76 8.42
N ARG A 35 -2.79 6.04 8.21
CA ARG A 35 -3.75 5.05 7.67
C ARG A 35 -3.41 4.64 6.24
N HIS A 36 -2.99 5.60 5.41
CA HIS A 36 -2.53 5.34 4.05
C HIS A 36 -1.31 4.41 4.05
N ALA A 37 -0.29 4.70 4.86
CA ALA A 37 0.90 3.86 4.98
C ALA A 37 0.57 2.46 5.52
N ALA A 38 -0.37 2.36 6.47
CA ALA A 38 -0.80 1.06 7.01
C ALA A 38 -1.48 0.21 5.93
N LEU A 39 -2.38 0.81 5.15
CA LEU A 39 -3.04 0.14 4.03
C LEU A 39 -2.03 -0.26 2.95
N HIS A 40 -1.12 0.65 2.58
CA HIS A 40 -0.08 0.38 1.58
C HIS A 40 0.81 -0.79 1.99
N ASN A 41 1.22 -0.83 3.26
CA ASN A 41 2.02 -1.92 3.81
C ASN A 41 1.30 -3.27 3.67
N VAL A 42 0.00 -3.35 3.98
CA VAL A 42 -0.77 -4.60 3.80
C VAL A 42 -0.81 -5.04 2.34
N ILE A 43 -0.99 -4.09 1.41
CA ILE A 43 -1.00 -4.38 -0.03
C ILE A 43 0.37 -4.91 -0.48
N GLU A 44 1.45 -4.23 -0.11
CA GLU A 44 2.82 -4.63 -0.47
C GLU A 44 3.19 -6.00 0.11
N ARG A 45 2.86 -6.26 1.39
CA ARG A 45 3.03 -7.56 2.04
C ARG A 45 2.32 -8.66 1.25
N THR A 46 1.06 -8.44 0.91
CA THR A 46 0.24 -9.42 0.18
C THR A 46 0.86 -9.76 -1.18
N PHE A 47 1.26 -8.74 -1.95
CA PHE A 47 1.91 -8.97 -3.24
C PHE A 47 3.31 -9.58 -3.12
N GLY A 48 4.07 -9.23 -2.08
CA GLY A 48 5.37 -9.86 -1.79
C GLY A 48 5.24 -11.35 -1.54
N VAL A 49 4.25 -11.75 -0.73
CA VAL A 49 3.95 -13.17 -0.44
C VAL A 49 3.53 -13.91 -1.69
N LEU A 50 2.60 -13.35 -2.49
CA LEU A 50 2.17 -13.96 -3.74
C LEU A 50 3.34 -14.15 -4.72
N LYS A 51 4.22 -13.16 -4.84
CA LYS A 51 5.40 -13.20 -5.72
C LYS A 51 6.42 -14.26 -5.29
N LYS A 52 6.69 -14.41 -3.99
CA LYS A 52 7.59 -15.45 -3.49
C LYS A 52 6.98 -16.85 -3.63
N ARG A 53 5.68 -17.00 -3.31
CA ARG A 53 4.98 -18.29 -3.40
C ARG A 53 4.77 -18.74 -4.83
N PHE A 54 4.51 -17.82 -5.75
CA PHE A 54 4.27 -18.08 -7.17
C PHE A 54 5.23 -17.26 -8.04
N PRO A 55 6.44 -17.76 -8.30
CA PRO A 55 7.46 -17.06 -9.11
C PRO A 55 7.00 -16.65 -10.51
N THR A 56 5.95 -17.29 -11.05
CA THR A 56 5.30 -16.91 -12.32
C THR A 56 4.82 -15.45 -12.34
N ILE A 57 4.46 -14.87 -11.19
CA ILE A 57 4.07 -13.45 -11.07
C ILE A 57 5.30 -12.52 -10.98
N SER A 58 6.46 -13.05 -10.57
CA SER A 58 7.66 -12.26 -10.28
C SER A 58 8.48 -11.86 -11.51
N GLY A 59 8.07 -12.25 -12.72
CA GLY A 59 8.70 -11.85 -13.97
C GLY A 59 10.07 -12.47 -14.24
N ALA A 60 10.53 -13.42 -13.41
CA ALA A 60 11.81 -14.12 -13.59
C ALA A 60 11.80 -15.14 -14.74
N THR A 61 10.62 -15.50 -15.22
CA THR A 61 10.39 -16.29 -16.43
C THR A 61 9.51 -15.44 -17.34
N GLU A 62 10.03 -15.02 -18.49
CA GLU A 62 9.30 -14.23 -19.49
C GLU A 62 8.44 -15.14 -20.39
N PRO A 63 7.15 -15.27 -20.10
CA PRO A 63 6.16 -15.25 -21.16
C PRO A 63 5.48 -13.88 -21.19
N HIS A 64 5.49 -13.25 -22.36
CA HIS A 64 4.75 -12.01 -22.61
C HIS A 64 3.25 -12.31 -22.70
N TYR A 65 2.61 -12.51 -21.54
CA TYR A 65 1.18 -12.75 -21.45
C TYR A 65 0.39 -11.45 -21.72
N PRO A 66 -0.72 -11.52 -22.47
CA PRO A 66 -1.67 -10.41 -22.52
C PRO A 66 -2.16 -10.02 -21.13
N VAL A 67 -2.54 -8.75 -20.93
CA VAL A 67 -3.05 -8.23 -19.64
C VAL A 67 -4.20 -9.09 -19.08
N LYS A 68 -5.07 -9.61 -19.95
CA LYS A 68 -6.15 -10.51 -19.57
C LYS A 68 -5.62 -11.79 -18.91
N THR A 69 -4.62 -12.42 -19.52
CA THR A 69 -4.00 -13.65 -19.02
C THR A 69 -3.24 -13.40 -17.73
N VAL A 70 -2.51 -12.29 -17.60
CA VAL A 70 -1.87 -11.92 -16.33
C VAL A 70 -2.91 -11.76 -15.21
N THR A 71 -4.05 -11.12 -15.50
CA THR A 71 -5.15 -10.98 -14.54
C THR A 71 -5.68 -12.35 -14.09
N GLU A 72 -5.90 -13.28 -15.02
CA GLU A 72 -6.35 -14.64 -14.72
C GLU A 72 -5.32 -15.42 -13.88
N ILE A 73 -4.02 -15.29 -14.19
CA ILE A 73 -2.93 -15.90 -13.41
C ILE A 73 -2.92 -15.37 -11.98
N VAL A 74 -2.99 -14.05 -11.80
CA VAL A 74 -3.02 -13.42 -10.48
C VAL A 74 -4.22 -13.91 -9.67
N LEU A 75 -5.41 -13.99 -10.28
CA LEU A 75 -6.62 -14.51 -9.63
C LEU A 75 -6.46 -15.98 -9.21
N ALA A 76 -5.92 -16.83 -10.09
CA ALA A 76 -5.65 -18.23 -9.77
C ALA A 76 -4.68 -18.37 -8.58
N CYS A 77 -3.59 -17.58 -8.57
CA CYS A 77 -2.65 -17.54 -7.46
C CYS A 77 -3.28 -17.07 -6.15
N CYS A 78 -4.18 -16.08 -6.17
CA CYS A 78 -4.93 -15.66 -4.98
C CYS A 78 -5.82 -16.78 -4.45
N ILE A 79 -6.55 -17.49 -5.32
CA ILE A 79 -7.41 -18.62 -4.93
C ILE A 79 -6.57 -19.73 -4.30
N LEU A 80 -5.47 -20.11 -4.96
CA LEU A 80 -4.56 -21.14 -4.47
C LEU A 80 -3.92 -20.72 -3.14
N HIS A 81 -3.50 -19.47 -3.00
CA HIS A 81 -2.98 -18.94 -1.75
C HIS A 81 -3.99 -19.08 -0.61
N ASN A 82 -5.23 -18.64 -0.82
CA ASN A 82 -6.28 -18.70 0.19
C ASN A 82 -6.58 -20.14 0.62
N TYR A 83 -6.65 -21.08 -0.33
CA TYR A 83 -6.82 -22.50 -0.03
C TYR A 83 -5.65 -23.02 0.81
N LEU A 84 -4.41 -22.75 0.37
CA LEU A 84 -3.22 -23.23 1.05
C LEU A 84 -3.05 -22.63 2.44
N MET A 85 -3.49 -21.39 2.69
CA MET A 85 -3.46 -20.82 4.05
C MET A 85 -4.31 -21.61 5.06
N GLY A 86 -5.30 -22.38 4.61
CA GLY A 86 -6.09 -23.27 5.47
C GLY A 86 -5.55 -24.69 5.61
N VAL A 87 -4.63 -25.12 4.74
CA VAL A 87 -4.15 -26.51 4.66
C VAL A 87 -2.67 -26.62 5.00
N ASP A 88 -1.86 -25.71 4.48
CA ASP A 88 -0.40 -25.64 4.63
C ASP A 88 0.08 -24.18 4.58
N PRO A 89 -0.05 -23.45 5.70
CA PRO A 89 0.41 -22.07 5.79
C PRO A 89 1.94 -22.03 5.80
N ASP A 90 2.52 -21.40 4.77
CA ASP A 90 3.97 -21.21 4.67
C ASP A 90 4.39 -19.96 5.48
N GLU A 91 4.56 -20.15 6.79
CA GLU A 91 4.96 -19.09 7.72
C GLU A 91 6.34 -18.50 7.40
N LYS A 92 7.21 -19.28 6.75
CA LYS A 92 8.56 -18.83 6.38
C LYS A 92 8.48 -17.75 5.31
N ILE A 93 7.64 -17.93 4.28
CA ILE A 93 7.43 -16.90 3.26
C ILE A 93 6.89 -15.61 3.88
N LEU A 94 5.94 -15.71 4.83
CA LEU A 94 5.39 -14.54 5.52
C LEU A 94 6.50 -13.76 6.26
N ALA A 95 7.32 -14.47 7.05
CA ALA A 95 8.41 -13.87 7.81
C ALA A 95 9.47 -13.22 6.90
N GLU A 96 9.83 -13.86 5.79
CA GLU A 96 10.79 -13.30 4.84
C GLU A 96 10.29 -11.99 4.22
N VAL A 97 9.03 -11.93 3.79
CA VAL A 97 8.44 -10.71 3.20
C VAL A 97 8.36 -9.58 4.22
N ASP A 98 8.02 -9.89 5.47
CA ASP A 98 7.95 -8.90 6.54
C ASP A 98 9.32 -8.26 6.79
N GLN A 99 10.41 -9.05 6.78
CA GLN A 99 11.78 -8.55 6.90
C GLN A 99 12.21 -7.68 5.70
N GLU A 100 11.84 -8.07 4.48
CA GLU A 100 12.16 -7.30 3.28
C GLU A 100 11.47 -5.92 3.27
N LEU A 101 10.22 -5.84 3.73
CA LEU A 101 9.45 -4.59 3.73
C LEU A 101 9.90 -3.60 4.81
N LEU A 102 10.31 -4.11 5.97
CA LEU A 102 11.00 -3.30 6.99
C LEU A 102 12.22 -2.58 6.40
N THR A 103 12.92 -3.23 5.47
CA THR A 103 14.14 -2.70 4.84
C THR A 103 13.86 -1.72 3.69
N ARG A 104 12.78 -1.91 2.93
CA ARG A 104 12.45 -1.15 1.69
C ARG A 104 11.79 0.22 1.90
N THR A 105 11.47 0.60 3.13
CA THR A 105 10.66 1.79 3.44
C THR A 105 11.29 3.14 2.98
N LEU A 106 12.54 3.16 2.52
CA LEU A 106 13.30 4.37 2.16
C LEU A 106 13.25 4.80 0.67
N GLU A 107 12.82 3.93 -0.26
CA GLU A 107 12.93 4.20 -1.72
C GLU A 107 11.73 4.94 -2.31
N ILE A 108 10.57 4.86 -1.66
CA ILE A 108 9.29 5.38 -2.14
C ILE A 108 9.28 6.92 -2.24
N GLU A 109 10.12 7.63 -1.47
CA GLU A 109 10.16 9.10 -1.46
C GLU A 109 10.67 9.74 -2.75
N LYS A 110 11.45 9.03 -3.57
CA LYS A 110 12.04 9.62 -4.80
C LYS A 110 11.02 9.73 -5.93
N SER A 111 10.08 8.77 -6.03
CA SER A 111 9.05 8.76 -7.07
C SER A 111 8.03 9.90 -6.93
N TYR A 112 7.79 10.39 -5.72
CA TYR A 112 6.74 11.38 -5.49
C TYR A 112 7.17 12.84 -5.69
N ARG A 113 8.44 13.14 -5.97
CA ARG A 113 8.95 14.53 -6.01
C ARG A 113 8.66 15.27 -7.33
N GLU A 114 8.39 14.55 -8.41
CA GLU A 114 8.11 15.15 -9.73
C GLU A 114 6.62 15.03 -10.05
N ARG A 115 5.83 16.09 -9.84
CA ARG A 115 4.46 16.16 -10.38
C ARG A 115 4.12 17.57 -10.80
N ASP A 116 3.51 17.68 -11.97
CA ASP A 116 2.83 18.88 -12.45
C ASP A 116 1.54 19.16 -11.65
N ASP A 117 1.31 20.44 -11.37
CA ASP A 117 0.09 20.99 -10.76
C ASP A 117 -1.04 21.08 -11.81
N ASP A 118 -1.56 19.94 -12.22
CA ASP A 118 -2.70 19.86 -13.14
C ASP A 118 -4.05 19.69 -12.40
N ASP A 119 -5.16 20.02 -13.06
CA ASP A 119 -6.52 20.03 -12.50
C ASP A 119 -6.93 18.67 -11.89
N ASP A 120 -6.47 17.57 -12.49
CA ASP A 120 -6.73 16.22 -11.98
C ASP A 120 -6.05 15.94 -10.63
N ALA A 121 -4.88 16.54 -10.38
CA ALA A 121 -4.21 16.45 -9.08
C ALA A 121 -4.99 17.21 -8.00
N ARG A 122 -5.64 18.33 -8.36
CA ARG A 122 -6.49 19.12 -7.45
C ARG A 122 -7.73 18.35 -7.02
N LYS A 123 -8.37 17.61 -7.93
CA LYS A 123 -9.51 16.73 -7.61
C LYS A 123 -9.12 15.64 -6.60
N GLY A 124 -8.01 14.95 -6.85
CA GLY A 124 -7.49 13.94 -5.92
C GLY A 124 -7.15 14.53 -4.54
N ALA A 125 -6.59 15.74 -4.51
CA ALA A 125 -6.31 16.45 -3.26
C ALA A 125 -7.60 16.80 -2.50
N ALA A 126 -8.66 17.25 -3.19
CA ALA A 126 -9.95 17.55 -2.55
C ALA A 126 -10.58 16.30 -1.92
N ILE A 127 -10.57 15.16 -2.62
CA ILE A 127 -11.07 13.89 -2.08
C ILE A 127 -10.26 13.48 -0.84
N ARG A 128 -8.92 13.54 -0.94
CA ARG A 128 -8.04 13.25 0.20
C ARG A 128 -8.33 14.13 1.41
N ASN A 129 -8.46 15.43 1.20
CA ASN A 129 -8.72 16.39 2.27
C ASN A 129 -10.05 16.06 2.99
N ASN A 130 -11.10 15.73 2.23
CA ASN A 130 -12.36 15.30 2.82
C ASN A 130 -12.22 14.01 3.64
N ILE A 131 -11.53 12.99 3.11
CA ILE A 131 -11.27 11.74 3.85
C ILE A 131 -10.48 12.02 5.13
N ALA A 132 -9.44 12.86 5.07
CA ALA A 132 -8.61 13.21 6.22
C ALA A 132 -9.44 13.87 7.34
N GLU A 133 -10.29 14.83 6.99
CA GLU A 133 -11.21 15.50 7.93
C GLU A 133 -12.21 14.52 8.56
N LEU A 134 -12.80 13.62 7.77
CA LEU A 134 -13.73 12.61 8.27
C LEU A 134 -13.04 11.62 9.22
N LEU A 135 -11.85 11.14 8.84
CA LEU A 135 -11.02 10.27 9.71
C LEU A 135 -10.67 10.98 11.01
N TRP A 136 -10.31 12.26 10.95
CA TRP A 136 -9.93 13.03 12.14
C TRP A 136 -11.10 13.22 13.09
N LYS A 137 -12.29 13.56 12.57
CA LYS A 137 -13.50 13.70 13.38
C LYS A 137 -13.85 12.40 14.12
N ASP A 138 -13.78 11.27 13.43
CA ASP A 138 -14.02 9.96 14.04
C ASP A 138 -12.94 9.61 15.09
N TYR A 139 -11.67 9.91 14.78
CA TYR A 139 -10.55 9.64 15.66
C TYR A 139 -10.58 10.48 16.95
N ASP A 140 -10.92 11.77 16.85
CA ASP A 140 -10.99 12.66 18.02
C ASP A 140 -12.22 12.34 18.89
N ALA A 141 -13.33 11.93 18.27
CA ALA A 141 -14.52 11.46 18.99
C ALA A 141 -14.28 10.14 19.76
N ASN A 142 -13.39 9.29 19.24
CA ASN A 142 -13.08 7.97 19.80
C ASN A 142 -11.64 7.89 20.33
N ARG A 143 -11.08 9.02 20.77
CA ARG A 143 -9.67 9.09 21.17
C ARG A 143 -9.40 8.12 22.33
N PRO A 144 -8.41 7.22 22.20
CA PRO A 144 -8.06 6.27 23.26
C PRO A 144 -7.46 6.95 24.49
#